data_AF-A0A7W1UJ14-F1
#
_entry.id   AF-A0A7W1UJ14-F1
#
_cell.length_a   1.000
_cell.length_b   1.000
_cell.length_c   1.000
_cell.angle_alpha   90.00
_cell.angle_beta   90.00
_cell.angle_gamma   90.00
#
_symmetry.space_group_name_H-M   'P 1'
#
loop_
_entity.id
_entity.type
_entity.pdbx_description
1 polymer ?
#
loop_
_entity_poly.entity_id
_entity_poly.type
_entity_poly.pdbx_seq_one_letter_code
_entity_poly.pdbx_strand_id
1 'polypeptide(L)'
;MAIQAYRRLRAAGGPAVVVAVSDVGQGFRGSLQRDHAAHYGERWSDATALEAAFVHGVTRFRDPGRGQGLKQIRRSVARWGGRIAIRSGTARITDVPPAESAAMVETGLAPLPGAQVEIVLPERVGR
;
A
#
# COMPACT_ATOMS: atom_id res chain seq x y z
N MET A 1 11.06 -7.74 11.50
CA MET A 1 10.46 -7.99 10.17
C MET A 1 9.97 -9.44 10.16
N ALA A 2 8.66 -9.65 10.23
CA ALA A 2 8.09 -10.97 9.99
C ALA A 2 7.63 -10.99 8.52
N ILE A 3 8.25 -11.83 7.69
CA ILE A 3 7.77 -12.13 6.34
C ILE A 3 7.00 -13.44 6.47
N GLN A 4 5.68 -13.38 6.36
CA GLN A 4 4.86 -14.59 6.33
C GLN A 4 4.43 -14.85 4.90
N ALA A 5 5.13 -15.76 4.23
CA ALA A 5 4.74 -16.27 2.92
C ALA A 5 3.77 -17.43 3.10
N TYR A 6 2.48 -17.18 2.86
CA TYR A 6 1.52 -18.27 2.77
C TYR A 6 1.61 -18.90 1.37
N ARG A 7 2.00 -20.17 1.32
CA ARG A 7 2.27 -20.87 0.05
C ARG A 7 0.99 -21.26 -0.71
N ARG A 8 -0.20 -21.21 -0.11
CA ARG A 8 -1.48 -21.53 -0.78
C ARG A 8 -2.66 -20.85 -0.09
N LEU A 9 -2.99 -19.63 -0.49
CA LEU A 9 -4.34 -19.11 -0.29
C LEU A 9 -5.04 -19.14 -1.64
N ARG A 10 -6.27 -19.68 -1.69
CA ARG A 10 -7.11 -19.55 -2.87
C ARG A 10 -7.65 -18.13 -2.88
N ALA A 11 -7.16 -17.29 -3.79
CA ALA A 11 -7.92 -16.11 -4.19
C ALA A 11 -9.13 -16.59 -5.01
N ALA A 12 -10.12 -15.72 -5.25
CA ALA A 12 -11.39 -16.08 -5.90
C ALA A 12 -11.26 -16.72 -7.31
N GLY A 13 -10.04 -16.88 -7.85
CA GLY A 13 -9.76 -17.48 -9.16
C GLY A 13 -8.60 -18.49 -9.22
N GLY A 14 -8.05 -18.97 -8.09
CA GLY A 14 -6.97 -19.98 -8.12
C GLY A 14 -5.89 -19.80 -7.06
N PRO A 15 -4.77 -20.55 -7.15
CA PRO A 15 -3.63 -20.39 -6.27
C PRO A 15 -3.07 -18.97 -6.32
N ALA A 16 -2.67 -18.44 -5.18
CA ALA A 16 -2.08 -17.12 -5.06
C ALA A 16 -0.90 -17.13 -4.09
N VAL A 17 0.04 -16.22 -4.31
CA VAL A 17 1.09 -15.87 -3.36
C VAL A 17 0.64 -14.63 -2.60
N VAL A 18 0.65 -14.72 -1.28
CA VAL A 18 0.38 -13.59 -0.38
C VAL A 18 1.67 -13.19 0.32
N VAL A 19 2.04 -11.92 0.16
CA VAL A 19 3.15 -11.29 0.88
C VAL A 19 2.56 -10.23 1.80
N ALA A 20 2.74 -10.41 3.11
CA ALA A 20 2.37 -9.41 4.10
C ALA A 20 3.61 -8.98 4.89
N VAL A 21 3.78 -7.66 5.03
CA VAL A 21 4.84 -7.05 5.83
C VAL A 21 4.21 -6.02 6.74
N SER A 22 4.61 -6.02 8.01
CA SER A 22 4.20 -4.99 8.96
C SER A 22 5.40 -4.45 9.73
N ASP A 23 5.35 -3.17 10.06
CA ASP A 23 6.27 -2.49 10.96
C ASP A 23 5.51 -1.70 12.03
N VAL A 24 6.25 -1.17 13.01
CA VAL A 24 5.74 -0.33 14.10
C VAL A 24 6.37 1.07 14.05
N GLY A 25 6.70 1.55 12.85
CA GLY A 25 7.32 2.86 12.64
C GLY A 25 6.35 4.04 12.78
N GLN A 26 6.77 5.21 12.29
CA GLN A 26 5.97 6.44 12.34
C GLN A 26 4.81 6.49 11.33
N GLY A 27 4.65 5.46 10.49
CA GLY A 27 3.62 5.39 9.45
C GLY A 27 3.78 6.42 8.33
N PHE A 28 2.82 6.46 7.41
CA PHE A 28 2.87 7.32 6.23
C PHE A 28 2.68 8.80 6.60
N ARG A 29 1.66 9.12 7.40
CA ARG A 29 1.41 10.49 7.86
C ARG A 29 2.60 11.06 8.61
N GLY A 30 3.11 10.32 9.60
CA GLY A 30 4.29 10.75 10.35
C GLY A 30 5.52 10.91 9.45
N SER A 31 5.72 10.03 8.46
CA SER A 31 6.87 10.09 7.54
C SER A 31 6.85 11.29 6.62
N LEU A 32 5.67 11.75 6.21
CA LEU A 32 5.48 12.86 5.26
C LEU A 32 5.14 14.19 5.94
N GLN A 33 4.85 14.18 7.24
CA GLN A 33 4.41 15.34 8.02
C GLN A 33 5.27 16.58 7.76
N ARG A 34 6.59 16.46 7.88
CA ARG A 34 7.52 17.59 7.84
C ARG A 34 7.58 18.27 6.46
N ASP A 35 7.58 17.48 5.39
CA ASP A 35 7.81 17.99 4.04
C ASP A 35 6.51 18.30 3.29
N HIS A 36 5.38 17.67 3.66
CA HIS A 36 4.17 17.70 2.83
C HIS A 36 2.91 18.19 3.55
N ALA A 37 2.82 18.13 4.88
CA ALA A 37 1.57 18.46 5.59
C ALA A 37 1.06 19.88 5.28
N ALA A 38 1.97 20.85 5.16
CA ALA A 38 1.63 22.25 4.85
C ALA A 38 0.91 22.41 3.50
N HIS A 39 1.22 21.57 2.50
CA HIS A 39 0.56 21.59 1.20
C HIS A 39 -0.91 21.15 1.29
N TYR A 40 -1.22 20.24 2.22
CA TYR A 40 -2.58 19.72 2.41
C TYR A 40 -3.40 20.50 3.45
N GLY A 41 -2.75 21.24 4.35
CA GLY A 41 -3.39 22.05 5.38
C GLY A 41 -4.33 21.22 6.27
N GLU A 42 -5.54 21.71 6.50
CA GLU A 42 -6.58 21.04 7.29
C GLU A 42 -6.98 19.64 6.76
N ARG A 43 -6.70 19.34 5.49
CA ARG A 43 -6.99 18.01 4.92
C ARG A 43 -5.96 16.96 5.31
N TRP A 44 -4.85 17.34 5.96
CA TRP A 44 -3.77 16.42 6.28
C TRP A 44 -4.19 15.36 7.30
N SER A 45 -4.37 14.14 6.81
CA SER A 45 -4.84 12.97 7.53
C SER A 45 -4.07 11.71 7.12
N ASP A 46 -4.31 10.59 7.79
CA ASP A 46 -3.72 9.30 7.41
C ASP A 46 -4.12 8.88 5.99
N ALA A 47 -5.37 9.14 5.62
CA ALA A 47 -5.90 8.85 4.28
C ALA A 47 -5.18 9.67 3.21
N THR A 48 -5.10 10.99 3.38
CA THR A 48 -4.41 11.85 2.40
C THR A 48 -2.91 11.57 2.33
N ALA A 49 -2.29 11.17 3.44
CA ALA A 49 -0.88 10.76 3.43
C ALA A 49 -0.66 9.45 2.65
N LEU A 50 -1.57 8.48 2.78
CA LEU A 50 -1.56 7.26 1.99
C LEU A 50 -1.77 7.56 0.51
N GLU A 51 -2.76 8.38 0.15
CA GLU A 51 -3.00 8.80 -1.24
C GLU A 51 -1.80 9.53 -1.84
N ALA A 52 -1.22 10.50 -1.12
CA ALA A 52 -0.01 11.21 -1.53
C ALA A 52 1.12 10.25 -1.88
N ALA A 53 1.41 9.29 -1.01
CA ALA A 53 2.49 8.34 -1.26
C ALA A 53 2.16 7.32 -2.36
N PHE A 54 0.97 6.73 -2.31
CA PHE A 54 0.60 5.57 -3.11
C PHE A 54 0.12 5.94 -4.52
N VAL A 55 -0.66 7.01 -4.64
CA VAL A 55 -1.20 7.50 -5.91
C VAL A 55 -0.24 8.47 -6.55
N HIS A 56 0.24 9.46 -5.78
CA HIS A 56 1.06 10.55 -6.32
C HIS A 56 2.58 10.29 -6.22
N GLY A 57 3.00 9.22 -5.54
CA GLY A 57 4.42 8.87 -5.42
C GLY A 57 5.21 9.82 -4.54
N VAL A 58 4.53 10.55 -3.64
CA VAL A 58 5.16 11.50 -2.71
C VAL A 58 6.08 10.76 -1.74
N THR A 59 7.26 11.34 -1.50
CA THR A 59 8.32 10.76 -0.66
C THR A 59 8.94 11.86 0.23
N ARG A 60 9.46 11.46 1.40
CA ARG A 60 10.27 12.33 2.26
C ARG A 60 11.69 12.54 1.76
N PHE A 61 12.18 11.65 0.89
CA PHE A 61 13.53 11.73 0.36
C PHE A 61 13.60 12.72 -0.80
N ARG A 62 14.60 13.62 -0.76
CA ARG A 62 14.86 14.62 -1.82
C ARG A 62 15.83 14.11 -2.89
N ASP A 63 16.55 13.04 -2.61
CA ASP A 63 17.55 12.47 -3.51
C ASP A 63 16.91 11.86 -4.76
N PRO A 64 17.36 12.24 -5.98
CA PRO A 64 16.95 11.58 -7.21
C PRO A 64 17.17 10.06 -7.13
N GLY A 65 16.12 9.28 -7.37
CA GLY A 65 16.16 7.80 -7.33
C GLY A 65 15.63 7.16 -6.05
N ARG A 66 15.44 7.92 -4.96
CA ARG A 66 14.79 7.40 -3.74
C ARG A 66 13.27 7.55 -3.79
N GLY A 67 12.57 6.83 -2.92
CA GLY A 67 11.11 6.88 -2.81
C GLY A 67 10.33 6.20 -3.95
N GLN A 68 11.01 5.58 -4.92
CA GLN A 68 10.35 4.94 -6.07
C GLN A 68 9.83 3.52 -5.79
N GLY A 69 10.27 2.90 -4.69
CA GLY A 69 9.98 1.50 -4.41
C GLY A 69 8.48 1.18 -4.40
N LEU A 70 7.67 2.01 -3.72
CA LEU A 70 6.23 1.78 -3.65
C LEU A 70 5.55 1.89 -5.02
N LYS A 71 5.92 2.90 -5.83
CA LYS A 71 5.40 3.09 -7.19
C LYS A 71 5.76 1.93 -8.11
N GLN A 72 7.00 1.42 -8.01
CA GLN A 72 7.48 0.27 -8.77
C GLN A 72 6.78 -1.03 -8.36
N ILE A 73 6.56 -1.25 -7.06
CA ILE A 73 5.81 -2.39 -6.54
C ILE A 73 4.37 -2.33 -7.03
N ARG A 74 3.67 -1.21 -6.86
CA ARG A 74 2.28 -1.03 -7.34
C ARG A 74 2.16 -1.35 -8.84
N ARG A 75 3.03 -0.79 -9.68
CA ARG A 75 3.06 -1.07 -11.13
C ARG A 75 3.30 -2.55 -11.42
N SER A 76 4.19 -3.19 -10.67
CA SER A 76 4.50 -4.61 -10.84
C SER A 76 3.31 -5.48 -10.45
N VAL A 77 2.66 -5.22 -9.32
CA VAL A 77 1.45 -5.92 -8.87
C VAL A 77 0.34 -5.80 -9.91
N ALA A 78 0.07 -4.59 -10.41
CA ALA A 78 -0.95 -4.36 -11.45
C ALA A 78 -0.66 -5.13 -12.75
N ARG A 79 0.60 -5.15 -13.22
CA ARG A 79 1.02 -5.91 -14.43
C ARG A 79 0.86 -7.43 -14.26
N TRP A 80 0.81 -7.92 -13.03
CA TRP A 80 0.58 -9.31 -12.71
C TRP A 80 -0.90 -9.61 -12.43
N GLY A 81 -1.80 -8.62 -12.54
CA GLY A 81 -3.20 -8.79 -12.18
C GLY A 81 -3.40 -9.08 -10.70
N GLY A 82 -2.49 -8.62 -9.85
CA GLY A 82 -2.57 -8.76 -8.40
C GLY A 82 -3.23 -7.58 -7.71
N ARG A 83 -3.42 -7.70 -6.39
CA ARG A 83 -3.89 -6.63 -5.52
C ARG A 83 -2.81 -6.19 -4.55
N ILE A 84 -2.82 -4.92 -4.17
CA ILE A 84 -1.98 -4.38 -3.09
C ILE A 84 -2.85 -3.52 -2.16
N ALA A 85 -2.72 -3.75 -0.86
CA ALA A 85 -3.38 -2.98 0.18
C ALA A 85 -2.34 -2.45 1.17
N ILE A 86 -2.49 -1.19 1.59
CA ILE A 86 -1.61 -0.56 2.58
C ILE A 86 -2.48 0.07 3.67
N ARG A 87 -2.24 -0.30 4.92
CA ARG A 87 -2.88 0.29 6.09
C ARG A 87 -1.84 1.01 6.94
N SER A 88 -2.16 2.21 7.40
CA SER A 88 -1.32 3.00 8.31
C SER A 88 -2.20 4.00 9.05
N GLY A 89 -1.98 4.17 10.36
CA GLY A 89 -2.83 5.00 11.19
C GLY A 89 -4.27 4.49 11.17
N THR A 90 -5.22 5.37 10.87
CA THR A 90 -6.67 5.11 10.83
C THR A 90 -7.22 4.87 9.42
N ALA A 91 -6.36 4.66 8.42
CA ALA A 91 -6.77 4.52 7.03
C ALA A 91 -6.11 3.32 6.32
N ARG A 92 -6.75 2.89 5.23
CA ARG A 92 -6.23 1.89 4.28
C ARG A 92 -6.45 2.39 2.86
N ILE A 93 -5.48 2.14 1.98
CA ILE A 93 -5.61 2.31 0.53
C ILE A 93 -5.40 0.96 -0.17
N THR A 94 -6.22 0.65 -1.16
CA THR A 94 -6.20 -0.61 -1.90
C THR A 94 -6.23 -0.35 -3.41
N ASP A 95 -5.35 -1.04 -4.14
CA ASP A 95 -5.38 -1.13 -5.60
C ASP A 95 -5.66 -2.57 -5.98
N VAL A 96 -6.74 -2.79 -6.72
CA VAL A 96 -7.23 -4.11 -7.13
C VAL A 96 -7.26 -4.20 -8.65
N PRO A 97 -7.21 -5.42 -9.23
CA PRO A 97 -7.45 -5.61 -10.65
C PRO A 97 -8.82 -5.07 -11.07
N PRO A 98 -9.02 -4.64 -12.33
CA PRO A 98 -10.31 -4.11 -12.80
C PRO A 98 -11.51 -5.07 -12.65
N ALA A 99 -11.27 -6.37 -12.55
CA ALA A 99 -12.30 -7.39 -12.36
C ALA A 99 -12.78 -7.52 -10.89
N GLU A 100 -12.04 -6.95 -9.93
CA GLU A 100 -12.38 -6.95 -8.51
C GLU A 100 -12.97 -5.59 -8.10
N SER A 101 -13.92 -5.58 -7.17
CA SER A 101 -14.49 -4.37 -6.60
C SER A 101 -14.05 -4.22 -5.15
N ALA A 102 -13.38 -3.11 -4.85
CA ALA A 102 -12.99 -2.73 -3.49
C ALA A 102 -12.99 -1.20 -3.37
N ALA A 103 -13.28 -0.69 -2.17
CA ALA A 103 -13.07 0.73 -1.89
C ALA A 103 -11.57 1.05 -2.03
N MET A 104 -11.25 2.06 -2.84
CA MET A 104 -9.86 2.48 -3.03
C MET A 104 -9.28 2.99 -1.70
N VAL A 105 -10.05 3.76 -0.93
CA VAL A 105 -9.64 4.29 0.37
C VAL A 105 -10.71 4.00 1.42
N GLU A 106 -10.28 3.47 2.57
CA GLU A 106 -11.09 3.26 3.77
C GLU A 106 -10.54 4.14 4.91
N THR A 107 -11.42 4.78 5.67
CA THR A 107 -11.05 5.68 6.79
C THR A 107 -11.82 5.31 8.05
N GLY A 108 -11.45 5.89 9.21
CA GLY A 108 -12.12 5.60 10.49
C GLY A 108 -11.80 4.21 11.04
N LEU A 109 -10.76 3.56 10.52
CA LEU A 109 -10.30 2.27 11.03
C LEU A 109 -9.64 2.45 12.40
N ALA A 110 -9.64 1.39 13.21
CA ALA A 110 -8.89 1.38 14.46
C ALA A 110 -7.42 1.79 14.21
N PRO A 111 -6.80 2.62 15.08
CA PRO A 111 -5.42 3.06 14.89
C PRO A 111 -4.44 1.88 14.76
N LEU A 112 -3.58 1.92 13.75
CA LEU A 112 -2.49 0.97 13.54
C LEU A 112 -1.15 1.73 13.62
N PRO A 113 -0.21 1.36 14.51
CA PRO A 113 1.14 1.92 14.49
C PRO A 113 1.88 1.47 13.23
N GLY A 114 2.78 2.30 12.71
CA GLY A 114 3.56 1.96 11.52
C GLY A 114 2.72 1.78 10.26
N ALA A 115 3.07 0.77 9.48
CA ALA A 115 2.34 0.38 8.30
C ALA A 115 2.26 -1.15 8.15
N GLN A 116 1.14 -1.61 7.58
CA GLN A 116 0.94 -2.96 7.07
C GLN A 116 0.77 -2.88 5.55
N VAL A 117 1.56 -3.67 4.82
CA VAL A 117 1.45 -3.85 3.37
C VAL A 117 1.08 -5.29 3.10
N GLU A 118 0.04 -5.49 2.31
CA GLU A 118 -0.40 -6.79 1.82
C GLU A 118 -0.38 -6.77 0.29
N ILE A 119 0.22 -7.79 -0.31
CA ILE A 119 0.27 -8.01 -1.75
C ILE A 119 -0.26 -9.41 -2.01
N VAL A 120 -1.22 -9.52 -2.93
CA VAL A 120 -1.70 -10.81 -3.44
C VAL A 120 -1.41 -10.87 -4.93
N LEU A 121 -0.66 -11.89 -5.34
CA LEU A 121 -0.35 -12.17 -6.73
C LEU A 121 -1.02 -13.47 -7.13
N PRO A 122 -1.85 -13.50 -8.19
CA PRO A 122 -2.40 -14.73 -8.70
C PRO A 122 -1.30 -15.59 -9.33
N GLU A 123 -1.50 -16.90 -9.37
CA GLU A 123 -0.68 -17.81 -10.16
C GLU A 123 -0.73 -17.42 -11.65
N ARG A 124 0.44 -17.32 -12.29
CA ARG A 124 0.51 -17.26 -13.75
C ARG A 124 0.42 -18.67 -14.30
N VAL A 125 -0.72 -19.01 -14.90
CA VAL A 125 -0.77 -20.12 -15.85
C VAL A 125 0.05 -19.66 -17.06
N GLY A 126 1.22 -20.27 -17.25
CA GLY A 126 2.11 -19.95 -18.37
C GLY A 126 1.37 -20.03 -19.71
N ARG A 127 1.68 -19.11 -20.63
CA ARG A 127 1.41 -19.30 -22.06
C ARG A 127 2.53 -20.12 -22.67
#